data_AF-A0A022XYD3-F1
#
_entry.id   AF-A0A022XYD3-F1
#
_cell.length_a   1.000
_cell.length_b   1.000
_cell.length_c   1.000
_cell.angle_alpha   90.00
_cell.angle_beta   90.00
_cell.angle_gamma   90.00
#
_symmetry.space_group_name_H-M   'P 1'
#
loop_
_entity.id
_entity.type
_entity.pdbx_description
1 polymer ?
#
loop_
_entity_poly.entity_id
_entity_poly.type
_entity_poly.pdbx_seq_one_letter_code
_entity_poly.pdbx_strand_id
1 'polypeptide(L)'
;MASVADRLGVSKSQLLDPTSSDAAVKQAHAETHVIQETKAYFSANGVNIESFKQRERGNTALLLKNFTYGVSSEDIRKLCEPFGQLTRLLMPPSGTIAIVEFAMPDETLRAFKGLAYKRIGDSILYVEKAPKNLFEGGPPVTMPSLLNQKVVSQGFSTSDTFKADEPEAPMESATLFVRNLNFVTTDAGLSDLFRPLDGFISAQVKTRPDPKKPGERLSMGFGFVEFKSRAQAEAALKALNGYKLDQHELVIKPSHKGMDASEQRRREDNAKKASAKRTKIIIKNLLFQATKKDIWSLFAAYGQLRSVRVPKKFDRTARGFAFADFVSSREAENAMDALRNTHLLGRRLVLEFVSEEATDPEDQIKEIEKKVDAQVNKVKIQKLMGPGRKKFHVDADLED
;
A
#
# COMPACT_ATOMS: atom_id res chain seq x y z
N MET A 1 25.91 -12.50 -0.57
CA MET A 1 26.85 -11.59 -1.27
C MET A 1 27.67 -12.26 -2.35
N ALA A 2 28.27 -13.44 -2.11
CA ALA A 2 28.97 -14.17 -3.18
C ALA A 2 28.04 -14.49 -4.37
N SER A 3 26.81 -14.95 -4.10
CA SER A 3 25.80 -15.20 -5.13
C SER A 3 25.39 -13.96 -5.92
N VAL A 4 25.37 -12.78 -5.30
CA VAL A 4 25.02 -11.53 -5.97
C VAL A 4 26.19 -10.99 -6.79
N ALA A 5 27.40 -11.11 -6.26
CA ALA A 5 28.64 -10.74 -6.93
C ALA A 5 28.78 -11.47 -8.27
N ASP A 6 28.63 -12.80 -8.24
CA ASP A 6 28.69 -13.66 -9.43
C ASP A 6 27.66 -13.25 -10.51
N ARG A 7 26.42 -13.02 -10.09
CA ARG A 7 25.33 -12.63 -11.01
C ARG A 7 25.47 -11.23 -11.59
N LEU A 8 26.04 -10.31 -10.84
CA LEU A 8 26.33 -8.95 -11.30
C LEU A 8 27.65 -8.89 -12.09
N GLY A 9 28.39 -10.00 -12.21
CA GLY A 9 29.69 -10.05 -12.88
C GLY A 9 30.76 -9.21 -12.18
N VAL A 10 30.59 -8.92 -10.89
CA VAL A 10 31.50 -8.09 -10.08
C VAL A 10 32.15 -8.93 -8.99
N SER A 11 33.36 -8.58 -8.58
CA SER A 11 34.00 -9.33 -7.49
C SER A 11 33.30 -9.07 -6.16
N LYS A 12 33.33 -10.06 -5.26
CA LYS A 12 32.84 -9.90 -3.87
C LYS A 12 33.53 -8.73 -3.16
N SER A 13 34.81 -8.48 -3.45
CA SER A 13 35.58 -7.36 -2.90
C SER A 13 35.07 -6.01 -3.39
N GLN A 14 34.63 -5.88 -4.65
CA GLN A 14 34.08 -4.63 -5.19
C GLN A 14 32.72 -4.27 -4.59
N LEU A 15 31.91 -5.26 -4.20
CA LEU A 15 30.64 -5.02 -3.51
C LEU A 15 30.78 -4.69 -2.03
N LEU A 16 31.89 -5.10 -1.41
CA LEU A 16 32.13 -5.00 0.03
C LEU A 16 33.31 -4.09 0.38
N ASP A 17 33.82 -3.31 -0.57
CA ASP A 17 34.96 -2.43 -0.36
C ASP A 17 34.59 -1.34 0.67
N PRO A 18 35.15 -1.38 1.89
CA PRO A 18 34.81 -0.43 2.94
C PRO A 18 35.33 0.98 2.65
N THR A 19 36.23 1.14 1.69
CA THR A 19 36.76 2.44 1.26
C THR A 19 35.84 3.14 0.24
N SER A 20 34.93 2.39 -0.40
CA SER A 20 33.97 2.95 -1.33
C SER A 20 32.80 3.60 -0.58
N SER A 21 32.61 4.90 -0.82
CA SER A 21 31.50 5.66 -0.22
C SER A 21 30.09 5.11 -0.53
N ASP A 22 29.96 4.26 -1.55
CA ASP A 22 28.68 3.71 -2.01
C ASP A 22 28.52 2.20 -1.72
N ALA A 23 29.52 1.55 -1.12
CA ALA A 23 29.46 0.10 -0.87
C ALA A 23 28.26 -0.30 -0.03
N ALA A 24 27.91 0.49 1.00
CA ALA A 24 26.76 0.23 1.85
C ALA A 24 25.43 0.28 1.08
N VAL A 25 25.32 1.18 0.10
CA VAL A 25 24.12 1.33 -0.73
C VAL A 25 24.03 0.19 -1.74
N LYS A 26 25.15 -0.15 -2.41
CA LYS A 26 25.23 -1.32 -3.30
C LYS A 26 24.89 -2.62 -2.58
N GLN A 27 25.40 -2.79 -1.36
CA GLN A 27 25.05 -3.89 -0.48
C GLN A 27 23.55 -3.91 -0.18
N ALA A 28 22.96 -2.78 0.19
CA ALA A 28 21.53 -2.66 0.48
C ALA A 28 20.67 -3.05 -0.74
N HIS A 29 21.01 -2.60 -1.95
CA HIS A 29 20.32 -2.99 -3.18
C HIS A 29 20.48 -4.49 -3.48
N ALA A 30 21.69 -5.01 -3.38
CA ALA A 30 21.99 -6.43 -3.56
C ALA A 30 21.17 -7.32 -2.62
N GLU A 31 21.12 -6.98 -1.34
CA GLU A 31 20.33 -7.71 -0.35
C GLU A 31 18.83 -7.64 -0.64
N THR A 32 18.33 -6.44 -0.98
CA THR A 32 16.91 -6.24 -1.29
C THR A 32 16.48 -7.07 -2.50
N HIS A 33 17.30 -7.07 -3.56
CA HIS A 33 17.04 -7.83 -4.76
C HIS A 33 16.99 -9.34 -4.48
N VAL A 34 17.94 -9.88 -3.72
CA VAL A 34 17.94 -11.30 -3.32
C VAL A 34 16.69 -11.66 -2.53
N ILE A 35 16.26 -10.79 -1.61
CA ILE A 35 15.05 -11.03 -0.80
C ILE A 35 13.81 -11.06 -1.69
N GLN A 36 13.68 -10.13 -2.63
CA GLN A 36 12.54 -10.07 -3.55
C GLN A 36 12.49 -11.29 -4.47
N GLU A 37 13.62 -11.66 -5.08
CA GLU A 37 13.71 -12.84 -5.95
C GLU A 37 13.40 -14.12 -5.15
N THR A 38 13.95 -14.25 -3.95
CA THR A 38 13.69 -15.41 -3.08
C THR A 38 12.21 -15.53 -2.74
N LYS A 39 11.53 -14.42 -2.44
CA LYS A 39 10.08 -14.38 -2.22
C LYS A 39 9.32 -14.78 -3.48
N ALA A 40 9.64 -14.19 -4.63
CA ALA A 40 8.98 -14.48 -5.89
C ALA A 40 9.12 -15.96 -6.27
N TYR A 41 10.33 -16.54 -6.12
CA TYR A 41 10.59 -17.94 -6.37
C TYR A 41 9.72 -18.84 -5.48
N PHE A 42 9.69 -18.61 -4.17
CA PHE A 42 8.90 -19.44 -3.26
C PHE A 42 7.40 -19.31 -3.53
N SER A 43 6.89 -18.09 -3.76
CA SER A 43 5.47 -17.88 -4.09
C SER A 43 5.08 -18.57 -5.41
N ALA A 44 5.93 -18.50 -6.44
CA ALA A 44 5.70 -19.18 -7.71
C ALA A 44 5.69 -20.71 -7.57
N ASN A 45 6.33 -21.26 -6.52
CA ASN A 45 6.36 -22.69 -6.21
C ASN A 45 5.36 -23.09 -5.10
N GLY A 46 4.29 -22.28 -4.89
CA GLY A 46 3.18 -22.62 -4.00
C GLY A 46 3.43 -22.44 -2.51
N VAL A 47 4.49 -21.70 -2.14
CA VAL A 47 4.76 -21.35 -0.74
C VAL A 47 3.94 -20.13 -0.34
N ASN A 48 3.13 -20.26 0.70
CA ASN A 48 2.46 -19.14 1.34
C ASN A 48 3.48 -18.33 2.16
N ILE A 49 3.91 -17.18 1.63
CA ILE A 49 4.86 -16.27 2.29
C ILE A 49 4.28 -15.69 3.59
N GLU A 50 2.97 -15.52 3.69
CA GLU A 50 2.32 -14.94 4.86
C GLU A 50 2.36 -15.86 6.07
N SER A 51 2.43 -17.19 5.85
CA SER A 51 2.57 -18.19 6.92
C SER A 51 3.79 -17.91 7.81
N PHE A 52 4.87 -17.33 7.27
CA PHE A 52 6.08 -16.96 8.02
C PHE A 52 5.88 -15.84 9.04
N LYS A 53 4.78 -15.08 8.95
CA LYS A 53 4.41 -14.09 9.98
C LYS A 53 3.82 -14.76 11.22
N GLN A 54 3.31 -15.98 11.09
CA GLN A 54 2.71 -16.74 12.17
C GLN A 54 3.78 -17.43 13.03
N ARG A 55 3.48 -17.63 14.32
CA ARG A 55 4.37 -18.32 15.25
C ARG A 55 4.22 -19.84 15.22
N GLU A 56 3.08 -20.34 14.74
CA GLU A 56 2.84 -21.77 14.62
C GLU A 56 3.84 -22.43 13.66
N ARG A 57 4.31 -23.62 14.02
CA ARG A 57 5.27 -24.39 13.25
C ARG A 57 4.65 -25.71 12.82
N GLY A 58 4.84 -26.05 11.56
CA GLY A 58 4.44 -27.32 10.98
C GLY A 58 5.39 -28.45 11.40
N ASN A 59 5.03 -29.66 11.01
CA ASN A 59 5.76 -30.89 11.31
C ASN A 59 6.21 -31.66 10.06
N THR A 60 5.92 -31.18 8.85
CA THR A 60 6.25 -31.87 7.57
C THR A 60 7.35 -31.19 6.76
N ALA A 61 7.70 -29.94 7.08
CA ALA A 61 8.68 -29.17 6.30
C ALA A 61 9.74 -28.49 7.19
N LEU A 62 10.96 -28.41 6.67
CA LEU A 62 12.10 -27.74 7.28
C LEU A 62 12.63 -26.63 6.38
N LEU A 63 13.16 -25.60 7.02
CA LEU A 63 13.87 -24.49 6.42
C LEU A 63 15.36 -24.65 6.70
N LEU A 64 16.14 -24.78 5.63
CA LEU A 64 17.59 -24.93 5.67
C LEU A 64 18.22 -23.59 5.28
N LYS A 65 19.12 -23.07 6.13
CA LYS A 65 19.79 -21.78 5.95
C LYS A 65 21.28 -21.91 6.21
N ASN A 66 22.05 -20.91 5.76
CA ASN A 66 23.48 -20.75 6.08
C ASN A 66 24.38 -21.85 5.52
N PHE A 67 24.12 -22.24 4.28
CA PHE A 67 25.07 -23.00 3.47
C PHE A 67 25.75 -22.07 2.46
N THR A 68 26.95 -22.44 2.02
CA THR A 68 27.77 -21.61 1.13
C THR A 68 27.22 -21.59 -0.29
N TYR A 69 27.48 -20.49 -0.98
CA TYR A 69 27.26 -20.40 -2.43
C TYR A 69 28.15 -21.43 -3.13
N GLY A 70 27.54 -22.29 -3.95
CA GLY A 70 28.19 -23.44 -4.58
C GLY A 70 27.58 -24.79 -4.17
N VAL A 71 26.88 -24.85 -3.04
CA VAL A 71 26.07 -26.02 -2.67
C VAL A 71 24.88 -26.12 -3.63
N SER A 72 24.72 -27.26 -4.29
CA SER A 72 23.62 -27.50 -5.23
C SER A 72 22.36 -28.04 -4.54
N SER A 73 21.21 -27.98 -5.23
CA SER A 73 19.99 -28.62 -4.75
C SER A 73 20.16 -30.15 -4.62
N GLU A 74 21.02 -30.77 -5.44
CA GLU A 74 21.32 -32.19 -5.32
C GLU A 74 22.10 -32.52 -4.05
N ASP A 75 23.01 -31.66 -3.62
CA ASP A 75 23.75 -31.84 -2.36
C ASP A 75 22.81 -31.76 -1.16
N ILE A 76 21.88 -30.80 -1.17
CA ILE A 76 20.83 -30.68 -0.15
C ILE A 76 19.93 -31.93 -0.14
N ARG A 77 19.56 -32.43 -1.32
CA ARG A 77 18.77 -33.66 -1.46
C ARG A 77 19.50 -34.86 -0.85
N LYS A 78 20.74 -35.13 -1.26
CA LYS A 78 21.57 -36.22 -0.70
C LYS A 78 21.76 -36.11 0.81
N LEU A 79 21.80 -34.88 1.33
CA LEU A 79 21.90 -34.64 2.78
C LEU A 79 20.62 -35.05 3.53
N CYS A 80 19.46 -34.87 2.91
CA CYS A 80 18.15 -35.07 3.53
C CYS A 80 17.57 -36.48 3.32
N GLU A 81 17.88 -37.13 2.19
CA GLU A 81 17.40 -38.48 1.84
C GLU A 81 17.62 -39.55 2.93
N PRO A 82 18.74 -39.57 3.68
CA PRO A 82 18.93 -40.56 4.75
C PRO A 82 17.90 -40.49 5.89
N PHE A 83 17.15 -39.38 6.01
CA PHE A 83 16.19 -39.18 7.08
C PHE A 83 14.74 -39.53 6.68
N GLY A 84 14.44 -39.60 5.39
CA GLY A 84 13.11 -39.93 4.87
C GLY A 84 12.88 -39.52 3.43
N GLN A 85 11.68 -39.81 2.92
CA GLN A 85 11.30 -39.50 1.55
C GLN A 85 10.93 -38.02 1.38
N LEU A 86 11.65 -37.32 0.49
CA LEU A 86 11.37 -35.93 0.14
C LEU A 86 10.22 -35.84 -0.86
N THR A 87 9.14 -35.14 -0.50
CA THR A 87 8.05 -34.82 -1.42
C THR A 87 8.32 -33.53 -2.18
N ARG A 88 9.04 -32.58 -1.57
CA ARG A 88 9.36 -31.29 -2.18
C ARG A 88 10.72 -30.79 -1.72
N LEU A 89 11.49 -30.23 -2.66
CA LEU A 89 12.71 -29.49 -2.38
C LEU A 89 12.67 -28.21 -3.22
N LEU A 90 12.62 -27.06 -2.55
CA LEU A 90 12.63 -25.75 -3.19
C LEU A 90 13.89 -25.00 -2.78
N MET A 91 14.69 -24.59 -3.76
CA MET A 91 15.91 -23.83 -3.54
C MET A 91 15.96 -22.69 -4.56
N PRO A 92 15.83 -21.42 -4.11
CA PRO A 92 15.99 -20.28 -5.00
C PRO A 92 17.41 -20.25 -5.57
N PRO A 93 17.59 -19.73 -6.79
CA PRO A 93 18.90 -19.67 -7.43
C PRO A 93 19.89 -18.72 -6.74
N SER A 94 19.46 -17.95 -5.73
CA SER A 94 20.35 -17.23 -4.81
C SER A 94 21.24 -18.16 -3.97
N GLY A 95 20.81 -19.41 -3.77
CA GLY A 95 21.60 -20.48 -3.15
C GLY A 95 21.94 -20.27 -1.68
N THR A 96 21.10 -19.56 -0.93
CA THR A 96 21.33 -19.22 0.49
C THR A 96 20.32 -19.86 1.45
N ILE A 97 19.23 -20.40 0.91
CA ILE A 97 18.12 -20.95 1.67
C ILE A 97 17.42 -22.05 0.86
N ALA A 98 16.90 -23.07 1.53
CA ALA A 98 16.09 -24.11 0.90
C ALA A 98 14.94 -24.53 1.82
N ILE A 99 13.82 -24.94 1.22
CA ILE A 99 12.69 -25.56 1.91
C ILE A 99 12.64 -27.02 1.49
N VAL A 100 12.61 -27.92 2.46
CA VAL A 100 12.44 -29.36 2.26
C VAL A 100 11.16 -29.82 2.92
N GLU A 101 10.35 -30.57 2.19
CA GLU A 101 9.14 -31.23 2.69
C GLU A 101 9.35 -32.75 2.64
N PHE A 102 9.04 -33.41 3.74
CA PHE A 102 9.07 -34.87 3.85
C PHE A 102 7.65 -35.43 3.75
N ALA A 103 7.55 -36.69 3.34
CA ALA A 103 6.30 -37.41 3.26
C ALA A 103 5.64 -37.57 4.65
N MET A 104 6.45 -37.83 5.68
CA MET A 104 5.95 -38.12 7.02
C MET A 104 6.48 -37.13 8.09
N PRO A 105 5.69 -36.81 9.13
CA PRO A 105 6.13 -35.97 10.24
C PRO A 105 7.33 -36.53 11.03
N ASP A 106 7.40 -37.86 11.19
CA ASP A 106 8.48 -38.50 11.93
C ASP A 106 9.82 -38.39 11.21
N GLU A 107 9.81 -38.49 9.88
CA GLU A 107 10.97 -38.26 9.02
C GLU A 107 11.50 -36.83 9.20
N THR A 108 10.60 -35.85 9.19
CA THR A 108 10.92 -34.44 9.43
C THR A 108 11.56 -34.24 10.80
N LEU A 109 11.07 -34.91 11.85
CA LEU A 109 11.62 -34.81 13.19
C LEU A 109 13.03 -35.41 13.28
N ARG A 110 13.27 -36.56 12.63
CA ARG A 110 14.61 -37.17 12.54
C ARG A 110 15.57 -36.28 11.77
N ALA A 111 15.13 -35.76 10.62
CA ALA A 111 15.89 -34.82 9.81
C ALA A 111 16.25 -33.56 10.60
N PHE A 112 15.29 -32.97 11.33
CA PHE A 112 15.55 -31.80 12.16
C PHE A 112 16.66 -32.03 13.19
N LYS A 113 16.62 -33.17 13.88
CA LYS A 113 17.63 -33.53 14.88
C LYS A 113 18.99 -33.86 14.26
N GLY A 114 19.01 -34.56 13.13
CA GLY A 114 20.24 -35.04 12.50
C GLY A 114 20.94 -34.04 11.57
N LEU A 115 20.20 -33.04 11.07
CA LEU A 115 20.74 -31.97 10.22
C LEU A 115 21.16 -30.75 11.03
N ALA A 116 20.59 -30.53 12.21
CA ALA A 116 20.98 -29.45 13.09
C ALA A 116 22.49 -29.51 13.39
N TYR A 117 23.18 -28.40 13.17
CA TYR A 117 24.62 -28.25 13.36
C TYR A 117 25.52 -29.09 12.43
N LYS A 118 24.96 -29.74 11.41
CA LYS A 118 25.76 -30.46 10.41
C LYS A 118 26.49 -29.46 9.51
N ARG A 119 27.72 -29.77 9.13
CA ARG A 119 28.48 -28.97 8.17
C ARG A 119 28.11 -29.35 6.74
N ILE A 120 27.94 -28.35 5.89
CA ILE A 120 27.83 -28.51 4.44
C ILE A 120 28.71 -27.44 3.77
N GLY A 121 29.67 -27.89 2.96
CA GLY A 121 30.79 -27.05 2.55
C GLY A 121 31.52 -26.50 3.79
N ASP A 122 31.73 -25.19 3.82
CA ASP A 122 32.47 -24.50 4.88
C ASP A 122 31.59 -23.92 6.00
N SER A 123 30.28 -24.19 5.99
CA SER A 123 29.32 -23.56 6.92
C SER A 123 28.50 -24.58 7.69
N ILE A 124 28.04 -24.16 8.88
CA ILE A 124 27.16 -24.94 9.73
C ILE A 124 25.71 -24.65 9.31
N LEU A 125 24.97 -25.71 9.02
CA LEU A 125 23.59 -25.63 8.59
C LEU A 125 22.68 -25.18 9.75
N TYR A 126 21.91 -24.11 9.53
CA TYR A 126 20.81 -23.75 10.42
C TYR A 126 19.53 -24.37 9.90
N VAL A 127 18.91 -25.18 10.76
CA VAL A 127 17.68 -25.90 10.45
C VAL A 127 16.57 -25.37 11.34
N GLU A 128 15.48 -24.94 10.74
CA GLU A 128 14.28 -24.49 11.44
C GLU A 128 13.07 -25.28 10.97
N LYS A 129 12.09 -25.52 11.84
CA LYS A 129 10.78 -26.02 11.39
C LYS A 129 10.09 -24.92 10.58
N ALA A 130 9.49 -25.30 9.46
CA ALA A 130 8.72 -24.35 8.68
C ALA A 130 7.40 -23.98 9.39
N PRO A 131 6.77 -22.84 9.05
CA PRO A 131 5.44 -22.48 9.52
C PRO A 131 4.38 -23.54 9.23
N LYS A 132 3.30 -23.54 10.02
CA LYS A 132 2.10 -24.31 9.69
C LYS A 132 1.43 -23.71 8.44
N ASN A 133 0.78 -24.53 7.62
CA ASN A 133 0.15 -24.13 6.35
C ASN A 133 1.13 -23.46 5.37
N LEU A 134 2.37 -23.96 5.31
CA LEU A 134 3.42 -23.40 4.43
C LEU A 134 3.04 -23.48 2.95
N PHE A 135 2.33 -24.52 2.55
CA PHE A 135 1.96 -24.78 1.17
C PHE A 135 0.46 -24.66 0.99
N GLU A 136 0.04 -23.87 0.01
CA GLU A 136 -1.36 -23.75 -0.41
C GLU A 136 -1.59 -24.74 -1.55
N GLY A 137 -2.35 -25.80 -1.27
CA GLY A 137 -2.52 -26.96 -2.15
C GLY A 137 -1.61 -28.11 -1.73
N GLY A 138 -2.17 -29.33 -1.77
CA GLY A 138 -1.46 -30.56 -1.40
C GLY A 138 -0.18 -30.79 -2.21
N PRO A 139 0.56 -31.89 -1.94
CA PRO A 139 1.82 -32.18 -2.61
C PRO A 139 1.65 -32.17 -4.13
N PRO A 140 2.66 -31.70 -4.90
CA PRO A 140 2.53 -31.64 -6.34
C PRO A 140 2.48 -33.09 -6.86
N VAL A 141 1.35 -33.46 -7.47
CA VAL A 141 1.23 -34.74 -8.16
C VAL A 141 2.22 -34.73 -9.31
N THR A 142 3.20 -35.62 -9.26
CA THR A 142 4.20 -35.79 -10.32
C THR A 142 3.47 -36.35 -11.54
N MET A 143 3.36 -35.57 -12.61
CA MET A 143 3.03 -36.09 -13.94
C MET A 143 4.26 -35.93 -14.85
N PRO A 144 4.64 -36.97 -15.61
CA PRO A 144 5.75 -36.87 -16.55
C PRO A 144 5.39 -35.95 -17.71
N SER A 145 6.40 -35.19 -18.16
CA SER A 145 6.35 -34.26 -19.27
C SER A 145 5.87 -34.92 -20.56
N LEU A 146 4.89 -34.32 -21.24
CA LEU A 146 4.81 -34.37 -22.70
C LEU A 146 4.48 -33.00 -23.30
N LEU A 147 5.29 -32.68 -24.29
CA LEU A 147 5.33 -31.56 -25.22
C LEU A 147 3.96 -31.01 -25.70
N ASN A 148 3.94 -29.67 -25.77
CA ASN A 148 3.66 -28.87 -26.98
C ASN A 148 2.28 -29.02 -27.65
N GLN A 149 1.39 -28.03 -27.49
CA GLN A 149 0.60 -27.49 -28.61
C GLN A 149 -0.05 -26.13 -28.31
N LYS A 150 0.19 -25.18 -29.23
CA LYS A 150 -0.53 -23.91 -29.44
C LYS A 150 -1.90 -24.19 -30.05
N VAL A 151 -2.96 -23.51 -29.58
CA VAL A 151 -4.19 -23.16 -30.34
C VAL A 151 -4.74 -21.87 -29.69
N VAL A 152 -4.48 -20.66 -30.20
CA VAL A 152 -5.19 -19.89 -31.25
C VAL A 152 -6.71 -19.73 -31.02
N SER A 153 -7.08 -18.46 -30.91
CA SER A 153 -8.39 -17.80 -30.93
C SER A 153 -9.42 -18.34 -31.93
N GLN A 154 -10.70 -18.28 -31.55
CA GLN A 154 -11.79 -17.91 -32.46
C GLN A 154 -13.01 -17.43 -31.65
N GLY A 155 -13.51 -16.25 -32.00
CA GLY A 155 -14.86 -15.82 -31.63
C GLY A 155 -15.83 -16.12 -32.76
N PHE A 156 -17.11 -16.28 -32.44
CA PHE A 156 -18.21 -15.86 -33.30
C PHE A 156 -19.49 -15.64 -32.47
N SER A 157 -20.23 -14.63 -32.89
CA SER A 157 -21.50 -14.12 -32.37
C SER A 157 -22.68 -14.78 -33.11
N THR A 158 -23.88 -14.83 -32.52
CA THR A 158 -25.12 -14.21 -33.02
C THR A 158 -26.39 -14.94 -32.53
N SER A 159 -27.16 -14.18 -31.75
CA SER A 159 -28.62 -13.96 -31.81
C SER A 159 -29.64 -15.09 -31.61
N ASP A 160 -30.56 -14.75 -30.68
CA ASP A 160 -32.00 -15.03 -30.63
C ASP A 160 -32.47 -16.43 -30.26
N THR A 161 -33.15 -16.57 -29.12
CA THR A 161 -34.63 -16.47 -29.05
C THR A 161 -35.09 -16.49 -27.57
N PHE A 162 -36.21 -15.78 -27.31
CA PHE A 162 -37.11 -15.81 -26.12
C PHE A 162 -36.99 -14.68 -25.09
N LYS A 163 -37.82 -13.66 -25.35
CA LYS A 163 -38.41 -12.67 -24.43
C LYS A 163 -39.12 -13.34 -23.24
N ALA A 164 -38.94 -12.79 -22.04
CA ALA A 164 -40.00 -12.24 -21.17
C ALA A 164 -39.40 -11.76 -19.83
N ASP A 165 -39.96 -10.67 -19.32
CA ASP A 165 -39.69 -9.96 -18.06
C ASP A 165 -38.39 -9.17 -17.93
N GLU A 166 -38.42 -7.93 -18.44
CA GLU A 166 -37.57 -6.85 -17.94
C GLU A 166 -38.29 -6.08 -16.80
N PRO A 167 -37.59 -5.76 -15.70
CA PRO A 167 -38.04 -4.77 -14.73
C PRO A 167 -37.93 -3.36 -15.33
N GLU A 168 -38.92 -2.51 -15.06
CA GLU A 168 -38.96 -1.10 -15.50
C GLU A 168 -37.63 -0.37 -15.20
N ALA A 169 -37.00 0.17 -16.25
CA ALA A 169 -35.92 1.13 -16.13
C ALA A 169 -36.44 2.44 -15.49
N PRO A 170 -35.63 3.17 -14.70
CA PRO A 170 -36.06 4.44 -14.14
C PRO A 170 -36.27 5.44 -15.28
N MET A 171 -37.49 5.94 -15.46
CA MET A 171 -37.79 7.02 -16.39
C MET A 171 -36.88 8.21 -16.08
N GLU A 172 -36.09 8.65 -17.07
CA GLU A 172 -35.15 9.75 -16.92
C GLU A 172 -35.91 11.09 -16.87
N SER A 173 -36.38 11.47 -15.68
CA SER A 173 -37.03 12.75 -15.45
C SER A 173 -36.03 13.89 -15.68
N ALA A 174 -36.46 14.94 -16.38
CA ALA A 174 -35.63 16.10 -16.66
C ALA A 174 -36.11 17.29 -15.83
N THR A 175 -35.18 18.01 -15.20
CA THR A 175 -35.52 19.18 -14.40
C THR A 175 -35.03 20.46 -15.08
N LEU A 176 -35.83 21.51 -14.99
CA LEU A 176 -35.50 22.87 -15.39
C LEU A 176 -35.24 23.73 -14.17
N PHE A 177 -34.34 24.67 -14.33
CA PHE A 177 -34.00 25.67 -13.33
C PHE A 177 -34.58 27.01 -13.75
N VAL A 178 -35.49 27.54 -12.92
CA VAL A 178 -36.20 28.79 -13.18
C VAL A 178 -35.63 29.88 -12.27
N ARG A 179 -35.11 30.94 -12.86
CA ARG A 179 -34.52 32.10 -12.17
C ARG A 179 -35.37 33.34 -12.39
N ASN A 180 -35.11 34.36 -11.56
CA ASN A 180 -35.78 35.66 -11.61
C ASN A 180 -37.27 35.59 -11.25
N LEU A 181 -37.63 34.69 -10.33
CA LEU A 181 -38.97 34.66 -9.76
C LEU A 181 -39.15 35.86 -8.83
N ASN A 182 -40.36 36.42 -8.79
CA ASN A 182 -40.70 37.42 -7.80
C ASN A 182 -40.64 36.77 -6.40
N PHE A 183 -40.23 37.51 -5.39
CA PHE A 183 -40.14 37.03 -4.02
C PHE A 183 -41.51 36.69 -3.41
N VAL A 184 -42.59 37.17 -4.01
CA VAL A 184 -43.99 36.85 -3.65
C VAL A 184 -44.47 35.54 -4.31
N THR A 185 -43.83 35.09 -5.39
CA THR A 185 -44.25 33.89 -6.12
C THR A 185 -44.10 32.65 -5.26
N THR A 186 -45.21 31.92 -5.10
CA THR A 186 -45.28 30.66 -4.34
C THR A 186 -45.06 29.43 -5.23
N ASP A 187 -44.85 28.28 -4.60
CA ASP A 187 -44.80 26.97 -5.26
C ASP A 187 -46.09 26.65 -6.03
N ALA A 188 -47.25 27.04 -5.50
CA ALA A 188 -48.54 26.91 -6.18
C ALA A 188 -48.58 27.76 -7.46
N GLY A 189 -48.22 29.05 -7.37
CA GLY A 189 -48.22 29.94 -8.54
C GLY A 189 -47.24 29.51 -9.64
N LEU A 190 -46.07 28.98 -9.26
CA LEU A 190 -45.14 28.40 -10.22
C LEU A 190 -45.67 27.08 -10.81
N SER A 191 -46.36 26.26 -10.02
CA SER A 191 -46.95 25.01 -10.51
C SER A 191 -48.07 25.28 -11.52
N ASP A 192 -48.94 26.24 -11.24
CA ASP A 192 -50.08 26.58 -12.12
C ASP A 192 -49.63 27.09 -13.49
N LEU A 193 -48.48 27.77 -13.58
CA LEU A 193 -47.91 28.22 -14.84
C LEU A 193 -47.41 27.07 -15.72
N PHE A 194 -46.79 26.05 -15.12
CA PHE A 194 -46.16 24.94 -15.86
C PHE A 194 -47.07 23.71 -16.01
N ARG A 195 -48.16 23.62 -15.23
CA ARG A 195 -49.14 22.53 -15.26
C ARG A 195 -49.83 22.31 -16.61
N PRO A 196 -50.14 23.33 -17.44
CA PRO A 196 -50.73 23.12 -18.76
C PRO A 196 -49.78 22.47 -19.77
N LEU A 197 -48.47 22.43 -19.49
CA LEU A 197 -47.49 21.84 -20.38
C LEU A 197 -47.45 20.33 -20.22
N ASP A 198 -47.34 19.63 -21.35
CA ASP A 198 -47.26 18.18 -21.37
C ASP A 198 -45.99 17.70 -20.64
N GLY A 199 -46.16 16.64 -19.85
CA GLY A 199 -45.08 16.05 -19.08
C GLY A 199 -44.71 16.75 -17.77
N PHE A 200 -45.44 17.76 -17.30
CA PHE A 200 -45.20 18.38 -15.98
C PHE A 200 -45.36 17.38 -14.83
N ILE A 201 -44.41 17.37 -13.88
CA ILE A 201 -44.44 16.54 -12.67
C ILE A 201 -44.61 17.41 -11.42
N SER A 202 -43.70 18.36 -11.21
CA SER A 202 -43.72 19.22 -10.01
C SER A 202 -42.99 20.53 -10.25
N ALA A 203 -43.36 21.58 -9.50
CA ALA A 203 -42.59 22.81 -9.40
C ALA A 203 -42.34 23.16 -7.93
N GLN A 204 -41.14 23.62 -7.61
CA GLN A 204 -40.77 24.00 -6.25
C GLN A 204 -39.93 25.28 -6.24
N VAL A 205 -40.42 26.31 -5.55
CA VAL A 205 -39.65 27.53 -5.24
C VAL A 205 -38.74 27.27 -4.05
N LYS A 206 -37.46 27.67 -4.12
CA LYS A 206 -36.54 27.53 -2.99
C LYS A 206 -36.67 28.72 -2.04
N THR A 207 -36.87 28.42 -0.77
CA THR A 207 -37.01 29.42 0.30
C THR A 207 -35.96 29.20 1.39
N ARG A 208 -35.54 30.29 2.03
CA ARG A 208 -34.57 30.33 3.13
C ARG A 208 -35.27 30.89 4.39
N PRO A 209 -34.93 30.43 5.61
CA PRO A 209 -35.42 31.07 6.83
C PRO A 209 -35.06 32.56 6.89
N ASP A 210 -36.01 33.42 7.24
CA ASP A 210 -35.80 34.86 7.35
C ASP A 210 -34.96 35.18 8.61
N PRO A 211 -33.77 35.79 8.48
CA PRO A 211 -32.95 36.18 9.63
C PRO A 211 -33.59 37.29 10.48
N LYS A 212 -34.56 38.06 9.96
CA LYS A 212 -35.23 39.16 10.68
C LYS A 212 -36.51 38.73 11.39
N LYS A 213 -37.10 37.59 11.00
CA LYS A 213 -38.33 37.05 11.58
C LYS A 213 -38.22 35.53 11.75
N PRO A 214 -37.83 35.04 12.94
CA PRO A 214 -37.70 33.61 13.17
C PRO A 214 -39.05 32.90 13.01
N GLY A 215 -39.16 32.04 11.99
CA GLY A 215 -40.35 31.26 11.64
C GLY A 215 -40.90 31.53 10.24
N GLU A 216 -40.58 32.68 9.64
CA GLU A 216 -40.98 33.03 8.28
C GLU A 216 -39.93 32.55 7.26
N ARG A 217 -40.34 32.07 6.09
CA ARG A 217 -39.42 31.64 5.02
C ARG A 217 -39.50 32.62 3.85
N LEU A 218 -38.37 33.21 3.50
CA LEU A 218 -38.23 34.14 2.38
C LEU A 218 -37.87 33.37 1.10
N SER A 219 -38.54 33.68 -0.01
CA SER A 219 -38.18 33.16 -1.33
C SER A 219 -36.76 33.56 -1.73
N MET A 220 -36.02 32.65 -2.37
CA MET A 220 -34.68 32.93 -2.90
C MET A 220 -34.72 33.46 -4.34
N GLY A 221 -35.92 33.67 -4.92
CA GLY A 221 -36.08 34.19 -6.28
C GLY A 221 -35.76 33.18 -7.38
N PHE A 222 -35.71 31.89 -7.06
CA PHE A 222 -35.52 30.81 -8.03
C PHE A 222 -36.21 29.51 -7.58
N GLY A 223 -36.47 28.64 -8.55
CA GLY A 223 -37.15 27.36 -8.34
C GLY A 223 -36.73 26.31 -9.36
N PHE A 224 -37.26 25.11 -9.18
CA PHE A 224 -37.03 23.98 -10.07
C PHE A 224 -38.36 23.42 -10.55
N VAL A 225 -38.42 23.02 -11.82
CA VAL A 225 -39.60 22.39 -12.43
C VAL A 225 -39.18 21.05 -13.02
N GLU A 226 -39.86 19.99 -12.64
CA GLU A 226 -39.56 18.62 -13.06
C GLU A 226 -40.56 18.15 -14.14
N PHE A 227 -40.03 17.51 -15.17
CA PHE A 227 -40.75 16.98 -16.32
C PHE A 227 -40.44 15.50 -16.52
N LYS A 228 -41.40 14.77 -17.09
CA LYS A 228 -41.32 13.33 -17.37
C LYS A 228 -40.22 12.97 -18.38
N SER A 229 -39.88 13.89 -19.29
CA SER A 229 -38.83 13.66 -20.28
C SER A 229 -38.03 14.92 -20.59
N ARG A 230 -36.80 14.73 -21.05
CA ARG A 230 -35.92 15.82 -21.52
C ARG A 230 -36.51 16.60 -22.70
N ALA A 231 -37.16 15.93 -23.64
CA ALA A 231 -37.78 16.58 -24.79
C ALA A 231 -38.90 17.54 -24.37
N GLN A 232 -39.74 17.13 -23.41
CA GLN A 232 -40.81 17.98 -22.84
C GLN A 232 -40.23 19.15 -22.04
N ALA A 233 -39.17 18.92 -21.26
CA ALA A 233 -38.46 19.99 -20.55
C ALA A 233 -37.85 21.03 -21.50
N GLU A 234 -37.25 20.61 -22.61
CA GLU A 234 -36.70 21.52 -23.62
C GLU A 234 -37.79 22.32 -24.34
N ALA A 235 -38.95 21.71 -24.61
CA ALA A 235 -40.11 22.41 -25.16
C ALA A 235 -40.65 23.47 -24.18
N ALA A 236 -40.78 23.12 -22.89
CA ALA A 236 -41.19 24.03 -21.83
C ALA A 236 -40.21 25.21 -21.66
N LEU A 237 -38.91 24.95 -21.74
CA LEU A 237 -37.87 25.98 -21.71
C LEU A 237 -38.04 26.97 -22.85
N LYS A 238 -38.23 26.49 -24.09
CA LYS A 238 -38.40 27.37 -25.25
C LYS A 238 -39.70 28.19 -25.18
N ALA A 239 -40.76 27.61 -24.63
CA ALA A 239 -42.07 28.25 -24.55
C ALA A 239 -42.17 29.33 -23.45
N LEU A 240 -41.56 29.09 -22.29
CA LEU A 240 -41.75 29.94 -21.10
C LEU A 240 -40.52 30.77 -20.70
N ASN A 241 -39.39 30.62 -21.38
CA ASN A 241 -38.24 31.49 -21.14
C ASN A 241 -38.54 32.92 -21.63
N GLY A 242 -38.46 33.90 -20.73
CA GLY A 242 -38.88 35.28 -20.96
C GLY A 242 -40.34 35.57 -20.61
N TYR A 243 -41.11 34.59 -20.13
CA TYR A 243 -42.49 34.79 -19.73
C TYR A 243 -42.59 35.72 -18.50
N LYS A 244 -43.53 36.66 -18.49
CA LYS A 244 -43.74 37.58 -17.35
C LYS A 244 -44.67 36.96 -16.32
N LEU A 245 -44.11 36.55 -15.19
CA LEU A 245 -44.85 36.10 -14.01
C LEU A 245 -44.65 37.13 -12.89
N ASP A 246 -45.73 37.65 -12.31
CA ASP A 246 -45.69 38.63 -11.21
C ASP A 246 -44.77 39.83 -11.51
N GLN A 247 -44.87 40.37 -12.74
CA GLN A 247 -44.07 41.49 -13.27
C GLN A 247 -42.57 41.19 -13.48
N HIS A 248 -42.12 39.95 -13.30
CA HIS A 248 -40.75 39.52 -13.56
C HIS A 248 -40.67 38.56 -14.75
N GLU A 249 -39.68 38.75 -15.62
CA GLU A 249 -39.41 37.85 -16.74
C GLU A 249 -38.63 36.62 -16.28
N LEU A 250 -39.20 35.43 -16.47
CA LEU A 250 -38.59 34.17 -16.07
C LEU A 250 -37.38 33.84 -16.94
N VAL A 251 -36.29 33.40 -16.30
CA VAL A 251 -35.10 32.89 -17.01
C VAL A 251 -34.98 31.40 -16.74
N ILE A 252 -35.27 30.57 -17.75
CA ILE A 252 -35.31 29.11 -17.63
C ILE A 252 -34.05 28.51 -18.26
N LYS A 253 -33.38 27.62 -17.52
CA LYS A 253 -32.19 26.89 -17.99
C LYS A 253 -32.37 25.38 -17.75
N PRO A 254 -31.74 24.50 -18.56
CA PRO A 254 -31.69 23.09 -18.23
C PRO A 254 -31.01 22.92 -16.86
N SER A 255 -31.67 22.21 -15.94
CA SER A 255 -31.07 21.89 -14.64
C SER A 255 -30.24 20.64 -14.79
N HIS A 256 -28.97 20.70 -14.40
CA HIS A 256 -28.18 19.50 -14.19
C HIS A 256 -28.63 18.84 -12.87
N LYS A 257 -29.82 18.23 -12.87
CA LYS A 257 -30.23 17.35 -11.78
C LYS A 257 -29.58 16.00 -12.05
N GLY A 258 -28.35 15.87 -11.60
CA GLY A 258 -27.54 14.67 -11.77
C GLY A 258 -26.12 14.97 -11.35
N MET A 259 -25.81 14.67 -10.08
CA MET A 259 -24.46 14.51 -9.54
C MET A 259 -23.48 15.66 -9.82
N ASP A 260 -23.17 16.39 -8.75
CA ASP A 260 -21.77 16.53 -8.40
C ASP A 260 -20.87 17.39 -9.30
N ALA A 261 -21.30 18.51 -9.91
CA ALA A 261 -20.28 19.44 -10.43
C ALA A 261 -19.35 19.97 -9.30
N SER A 262 -19.87 20.11 -8.07
CA SER A 262 -19.09 20.43 -6.88
C SER A 262 -18.50 19.19 -6.20
N GLU A 263 -19.20 18.06 -6.18
CA GLU A 263 -18.77 16.81 -5.53
C GLU A 263 -17.79 16.01 -6.40
N GLN A 264 -17.86 16.07 -7.73
CA GLN A 264 -16.89 15.54 -8.69
C GLN A 264 -15.62 16.37 -8.62
N ARG A 265 -15.73 17.71 -8.54
CA ARG A 265 -14.58 18.57 -8.23
C ARG A 265 -13.99 18.24 -6.86
N ARG A 266 -14.82 18.05 -5.83
CA ARG A 266 -14.35 17.60 -4.50
C ARG A 266 -13.74 16.20 -4.54
N ARG A 267 -14.24 15.28 -5.37
CA ARG A 267 -13.74 13.91 -5.50
C ARG A 267 -12.44 13.87 -6.28
N GLU A 268 -12.31 14.66 -7.34
CA GLU A 268 -11.07 14.86 -8.09
C GLU A 268 -10.02 15.57 -7.25
N ASP A 269 -10.39 16.62 -6.50
CA ASP A 269 -9.49 17.30 -5.57
C ASP A 269 -9.12 16.40 -4.39
N ASN A 270 -10.04 15.58 -3.88
CA ASN A 270 -9.74 14.58 -2.85
C ASN A 270 -8.87 13.44 -3.38
N ALA A 271 -9.05 13.00 -4.62
CA ALA A 271 -8.21 11.99 -5.26
C ALA A 271 -6.80 12.54 -5.54
N LYS A 272 -6.68 13.79 -6.03
CA LYS A 272 -5.40 14.50 -6.19
C LYS A 272 -4.71 14.71 -4.85
N LYS A 273 -5.43 15.11 -3.80
CA LYS A 273 -4.91 15.20 -2.43
C LYS A 273 -4.50 13.83 -1.90
N ALA A 274 -5.29 12.78 -2.12
CA ALA A 274 -4.96 11.41 -1.71
C ALA A 274 -3.71 10.85 -2.42
N SER A 275 -3.51 11.21 -3.69
CA SER A 275 -2.30 10.86 -4.43
C SER A 275 -1.08 11.69 -3.99
N ALA A 276 -1.28 12.97 -3.63
CA ALA A 276 -0.21 13.80 -3.04
C ALA A 276 0.23 13.26 -1.66
N LYS A 277 -0.72 12.75 -0.85
CA LYS A 277 -0.49 12.15 0.48
C LYS A 277 0.45 10.93 0.49
N ARG A 278 0.81 10.36 -0.67
CA ARG A 278 1.67 9.17 -0.77
C ARG A 278 3.01 9.42 -1.49
N THR A 279 3.40 10.67 -1.72
CA THR A 279 4.67 10.99 -2.40
C THR A 279 5.86 11.08 -1.44
N LYS A 280 5.61 11.43 -0.17
CA LYS A 280 6.65 11.62 0.85
C LYS A 280 6.74 10.45 1.82
N ILE A 281 7.95 9.91 1.95
CA ILE A 281 8.29 8.80 2.84
C ILE A 281 9.19 9.32 3.96
N ILE A 282 8.85 8.97 5.20
CA ILE A 282 9.74 9.10 6.35
C ILE A 282 10.52 7.80 6.55
N ILE A 283 11.84 7.92 6.69
CA ILE A 283 12.80 6.85 6.88
C ILE A 283 13.30 6.94 8.32
N LYS A 284 12.87 6.03 9.19
CA LYS A 284 13.27 5.94 10.60
C LYS A 284 14.32 4.85 10.81
N ASN A 285 14.93 4.86 12.00
CA ASN A 285 16.00 3.94 12.43
C ASN A 285 17.30 4.04 11.59
N LEU A 286 17.57 5.23 11.05
CA LEU A 286 18.77 5.48 10.27
C LEU A 286 20.01 5.59 11.18
N LEU A 287 21.13 5.01 10.77
CA LEU A 287 22.39 5.17 11.50
C LEU A 287 22.86 6.63 11.44
N PHE A 288 23.40 7.16 12.54
CA PHE A 288 23.82 8.58 12.61
C PHE A 288 24.93 8.98 11.63
N GLN A 289 25.66 8.00 11.09
CA GLN A 289 26.69 8.19 10.06
C GLN A 289 26.11 8.28 8.65
N ALA A 290 24.86 7.86 8.43
CA ALA A 290 24.26 7.88 7.11
C ALA A 290 24.07 9.32 6.61
N THR A 291 24.49 9.56 5.38
CA THR A 291 24.48 10.87 4.75
C THR A 291 23.26 11.05 3.85
N LYS A 292 22.98 12.31 3.48
CA LYS A 292 21.95 12.62 2.46
C LYS A 292 22.23 11.91 1.13
N LYS A 293 23.51 11.75 0.77
CA LYS A 293 23.91 11.07 -0.47
C LYS A 293 23.52 9.59 -0.44
N ASP A 294 23.75 8.91 0.68
CA ASP A 294 23.42 7.48 0.83
C ASP A 294 21.91 7.23 0.70
N ILE A 295 21.10 8.09 1.33
CA ILE A 295 19.63 8.03 1.20
C ILE A 295 19.20 8.32 -0.24
N TRP A 296 19.78 9.35 -0.86
CA TRP A 296 19.46 9.68 -2.24
C TRP A 296 19.77 8.51 -3.18
N SER A 297 20.99 7.97 -3.12
CA SER A 297 21.42 6.84 -3.95
C SER A 297 20.54 5.61 -3.74
N LEU A 298 20.19 5.29 -2.48
CA LEU A 298 19.36 4.13 -2.15
C LEU A 298 17.94 4.22 -2.72
N PHE A 299 17.33 5.40 -2.68
CA PHE A 299 15.93 5.58 -3.12
C PHE A 299 15.83 5.93 -4.61
N ALA A 300 16.87 6.52 -5.21
CA ALA A 300 16.90 6.90 -6.62
C ALA A 300 16.78 5.69 -7.58
N ALA A 301 17.16 4.49 -7.15
CA ALA A 301 17.01 3.29 -7.97
C ALA A 301 15.54 2.86 -8.19
N TYR A 302 14.61 3.35 -7.37
CA TYR A 302 13.20 2.95 -7.39
C TYR A 302 12.25 4.03 -7.91
N GLY A 303 12.77 5.24 -8.18
CA GLY A 303 12.00 6.36 -8.70
C GLY A 303 12.74 7.70 -8.64
N GLN A 304 12.15 8.73 -9.23
CA GLN A 304 12.74 10.06 -9.23
C GLN A 304 12.41 10.81 -7.94
N LEU A 305 13.46 11.20 -7.21
CA LEU A 305 13.33 11.98 -5.98
C LEU A 305 13.23 13.48 -6.32
N ARG A 306 12.21 14.14 -5.78
CA ARG A 306 12.10 15.60 -5.76
C ARG A 306 13.05 16.21 -4.74
N SER A 307 13.07 15.65 -3.53
CA SER A 307 13.95 16.14 -2.47
C SER A 307 14.27 15.07 -1.44
N VAL A 308 15.44 15.20 -0.81
CA VAL A 308 15.82 14.41 0.37
C VAL A 308 16.30 15.35 1.47
N ARG A 309 15.73 15.19 2.66
CA ARG A 309 16.06 15.97 3.86
C ARG A 309 16.51 15.03 4.97
N VAL A 310 17.68 15.27 5.54
CA VAL A 310 18.20 14.55 6.71
C VAL A 310 18.38 15.56 7.85
N PRO A 311 17.41 15.68 8.77
CA PRO A 311 17.52 16.61 9.89
C PRO A 311 18.72 16.27 10.77
N LYS A 312 19.53 17.30 11.06
CA LYS A 312 20.66 17.23 11.98
C LYS A 312 20.33 17.97 13.26
N LYS A 313 20.92 17.55 14.35
CA LYS A 313 20.89 18.24 15.64
C LYS A 313 21.81 19.46 15.61
N PHE A 314 21.73 20.29 16.66
CA PHE A 314 22.62 21.43 16.88
C PHE A 314 24.11 21.05 16.92
N ASP A 315 24.43 19.83 17.39
CA ASP A 315 25.78 19.28 17.41
C ASP A 315 26.24 18.72 16.04
N ARG A 316 25.50 18.99 14.96
CA ARG A 316 25.68 18.48 13.59
C ARG A 316 25.56 16.96 13.43
N THR A 317 25.19 16.22 14.48
CA THR A 317 24.91 14.78 14.37
C THR A 317 23.53 14.55 13.74
N ALA A 318 23.36 13.48 12.96
CA ALA A 318 22.05 13.16 12.38
C ALA A 318 21.06 12.76 13.48
N ARG A 319 19.77 13.10 13.31
CA ARG A 319 18.72 12.71 14.27
C ARG A 319 18.26 11.25 14.14
N GLY A 320 18.79 10.50 13.17
CA GLY A 320 18.46 9.09 12.96
C GLY A 320 17.18 8.85 12.14
N PHE A 321 16.73 9.87 11.40
CA PHE A 321 15.67 9.75 10.41
C PHE A 321 15.92 10.67 9.21
N ALA A 322 15.25 10.38 8.10
CA ALA A 322 15.30 11.17 6.88
C ALA A 322 13.92 11.23 6.23
N PHE A 323 13.73 12.20 5.33
CA PHE A 323 12.57 12.29 4.46
C PHE A 323 13.01 12.18 3.02
N ALA A 324 12.30 11.36 2.24
CA ALA A 324 12.45 11.24 0.81
C ALA A 324 11.12 11.59 0.15
N ASP A 325 11.14 12.59 -0.73
CA ASP A 325 9.97 13.06 -1.45
C ASP A 325 10.11 12.67 -2.93
N PHE A 326 9.17 11.90 -3.44
CA PHE A 326 9.16 11.42 -4.83
C PHE A 326 8.38 12.34 -5.75
N VAL A 327 8.68 12.27 -7.05
CA VAL A 327 7.90 12.98 -8.07
C VAL A 327 6.50 12.40 -8.19
N SER A 328 6.37 11.07 -8.13
CA SER A 328 5.11 10.35 -8.28
C SER A 328 4.76 9.47 -7.09
N SER A 329 3.47 9.36 -6.76
CA SER A 329 2.94 8.45 -5.74
C SER A 329 3.27 6.98 -6.04
N ARG A 330 3.25 6.61 -7.32
CA ARG A 330 3.51 5.22 -7.74
C ARG A 330 4.97 4.82 -7.51
N GLU A 331 5.88 5.76 -7.73
CA GLU A 331 7.31 5.58 -7.48
C GLU A 331 7.58 5.44 -5.97
N ALA A 332 6.92 6.27 -5.15
CA ALA A 332 7.00 6.16 -3.70
C ALA A 332 6.44 4.83 -3.18
N GLU A 333 5.30 4.35 -3.70
CA GLU A 333 4.75 3.03 -3.36
C GLU A 333 5.71 1.89 -3.73
N ASN A 334 6.28 1.93 -4.95
CA ASN A 334 7.28 0.94 -5.36
C ASN A 334 8.52 0.95 -4.45
N ALA A 335 9.03 2.14 -4.13
CA ALA A 335 10.16 2.28 -3.21
C ALA A 335 9.82 1.78 -1.79
N MET A 336 8.60 2.06 -1.30
CA MET A 336 8.13 1.59 0.01
C MET A 336 8.11 0.06 0.07
N ASP A 337 7.54 -0.59 -0.93
CA ASP A 337 7.41 -2.06 -0.96
C ASP A 337 8.75 -2.75 -1.16
N ALA A 338 9.62 -2.19 -2.01
CA ALA A 338 10.93 -2.73 -2.25
C ALA A 338 11.84 -2.58 -1.01
N LEU A 339 11.90 -1.38 -0.43
CA LEU A 339 12.87 -1.05 0.62
C LEU A 339 12.40 -1.36 2.05
N ARG A 340 11.18 -1.89 2.23
CA ARG A 340 10.56 -2.14 3.55
C ARG A 340 11.41 -2.99 4.52
N ASN A 341 12.24 -3.87 3.98
CA ASN A 341 13.07 -4.79 4.77
C ASN A 341 14.57 -4.60 4.52
N THR A 342 14.95 -3.50 3.89
CA THR A 342 16.33 -3.22 3.54
C THR A 342 17.12 -2.77 4.77
N HIS A 343 18.38 -3.16 4.81
CA HIS A 343 19.34 -2.74 5.81
C HIS A 343 20.30 -1.73 5.18
N LEU A 344 20.53 -0.62 5.87
CA LEU A 344 21.55 0.36 5.49
C LEU A 344 22.51 0.51 6.66
N LEU A 345 23.81 0.31 6.40
CA LEU A 345 24.87 0.34 7.41
C LEU A 345 24.55 -0.58 8.62
N GLY A 346 24.04 -1.77 8.35
CA GLY A 346 23.70 -2.78 9.37
C GLY A 346 22.43 -2.50 10.17
N ARG A 347 21.67 -1.44 9.88
CA ARG A 347 20.37 -1.16 10.54
C ARG A 347 19.22 -1.32 9.57
N ARG A 348 18.17 -2.03 9.99
CA ARG A 348 16.92 -2.15 9.23
C ARG A 348 16.21 -0.81 9.18
N LEU A 349 15.86 -0.35 7.99
CA LEU A 349 15.07 0.86 7.82
C LEU A 349 13.60 0.62 8.18
N VAL A 350 12.96 1.63 8.75
CA VAL A 350 11.52 1.64 9.00
C VAL A 350 10.92 2.75 8.14
N LEU A 351 10.11 2.36 7.16
CA LEU A 351 9.54 3.27 6.16
C LEU A 351 8.05 3.46 6.41
N GLU A 352 7.60 4.71 6.41
CA GLU A 352 6.19 5.08 6.56
C GLU A 352 5.86 6.26 5.63
N PHE A 353 4.62 6.33 5.13
CA PHE A 353 4.16 7.53 4.42
C PHE A 353 3.89 8.66 5.42
N VAL A 354 4.16 9.89 5.01
CA VAL A 354 3.84 11.07 5.83
C VAL A 354 2.38 11.44 5.61
N SER A 355 1.54 11.34 6.64
CA SER A 355 0.11 11.69 6.59
C SER A 355 -0.13 13.18 6.88
N GLU A 356 -0.53 13.95 5.88
CA GLU A 356 -0.80 15.41 5.99
C GLU A 356 -2.14 15.78 6.67
N GLU A 357 -2.53 15.16 7.80
CA GLU A 357 -3.76 15.60 8.52
C GLU A 357 -3.57 16.84 9.42
N ALA A 358 -2.36 17.41 9.49
CA ALA A 358 -2.12 18.71 10.10
C ALA A 358 -1.41 19.63 9.10
N THR A 359 -1.94 20.84 8.99
CA THR A 359 -1.53 21.96 8.15
C THR A 359 0.00 22.13 8.11
N ASP A 360 0.50 22.31 6.89
CA ASP A 360 1.90 22.55 6.50
C ASP A 360 2.89 21.37 6.74
N PRO A 361 3.43 20.74 5.68
CA PRO A 361 4.40 19.65 5.81
C PRO A 361 5.66 20.06 6.60
N GLU A 362 5.98 21.35 6.73
CA GLU A 362 7.10 21.81 7.55
C GLU A 362 6.83 21.74 9.06
N ASP A 363 5.59 21.97 9.51
CA ASP A 363 5.25 21.98 10.93
C ASP A 363 5.11 20.58 11.49
N GLN A 364 4.65 19.62 10.69
CA GLN A 364 4.75 18.20 11.05
C GLN A 364 6.20 17.72 11.12
N ILE A 365 7.08 18.21 10.21
CA ILE A 365 8.51 17.92 10.30
C ILE A 365 9.04 18.46 11.64
N LYS A 366 8.66 19.67 12.07
CA LYS A 366 9.03 20.22 13.39
C LYS A 366 8.45 19.42 14.55
N GLU A 367 7.21 18.95 14.45
CA GLU A 367 6.57 18.18 15.53
C GLU A 367 7.17 16.77 15.65
N ILE A 368 7.46 16.11 14.53
CA ILE A 368 8.19 14.84 14.49
C ILE A 368 9.62 15.06 14.99
N GLU A 369 10.30 16.13 14.57
CA GLU A 369 11.60 16.54 15.09
C GLU A 369 11.55 16.69 16.63
N LYS A 370 10.48 17.29 17.18
CA LYS A 370 10.26 17.45 18.62
C LYS A 370 9.98 16.12 19.34
N LYS A 371 9.14 15.25 18.75
CA LYS A 371 8.82 13.92 19.30
C LYS A 371 10.02 13.00 19.32
N VAL A 372 10.81 12.98 18.23
CA VAL A 372 12.04 12.19 18.14
C VAL A 372 13.08 12.72 19.13
N ASP A 373 13.24 14.04 19.26
CA ASP A 373 14.13 14.61 20.26
C ASP A 373 13.74 14.23 21.69
N ALA A 374 12.44 14.25 22.01
CA ALA A 374 11.95 13.81 23.32
C ALA A 374 12.27 12.32 23.56
N GLN A 375 12.09 11.46 22.56
CA GLN A 375 12.39 10.04 22.67
C GLN A 375 13.89 9.76 22.83
N VAL A 376 14.74 10.45 22.05
CA VAL A 376 16.19 10.31 22.15
C VAL A 376 16.69 10.83 23.50
N ASN A 377 16.15 11.95 23.99
CA ASN A 377 16.48 12.47 25.31
C ASN A 377 16.05 11.50 26.43
N LYS A 378 14.86 10.88 26.32
CA LYS A 378 14.40 9.87 27.27
C LYS A 378 15.34 8.65 27.31
N VAL A 379 15.77 8.14 26.16
CA VAL A 379 16.73 7.02 26.09
C VAL A 379 18.10 7.42 26.64
N LYS A 380 18.56 8.65 26.39
CA LYS A 380 19.83 9.17 26.94
C LYS A 380 19.77 9.31 28.46
N ILE A 381 18.67 9.84 29.01
CA ILE A 381 18.41 9.92 30.46
C ILE A 381 18.39 8.52 31.06
N GLN A 382 17.67 7.57 30.46
CA GLN A 382 17.62 6.19 30.94
C GLN A 382 18.99 5.50 30.93
N LYS A 383 19.86 5.82 29.97
CA LYS A 383 21.23 5.30 29.89
C LYS A 383 22.18 5.96 30.91
N LEU A 384 21.96 7.24 31.23
CA LEU A 384 22.68 7.99 32.27
C LEU A 384 22.29 7.57 33.69
N MET A 385 21.03 7.16 33.90
CA MET A 385 20.52 6.75 35.21
C MET A 385 20.98 5.34 35.65
N GLY A 386 21.67 4.58 34.80
CA GLY A 386 22.23 3.26 35.11
C GLY A 386 21.19 2.21 35.53
N PRO A 387 21.58 0.92 35.66
CA PRO A 387 20.70 -0.08 36.26
C PRO A 387 20.58 0.20 37.76
N GLY A 388 19.50 0.86 38.17
CA GLY A 388 19.15 1.05 39.57
C GLY A 388 18.95 -0.30 40.28
N ARG A 389 19.73 -0.51 41.36
CA ARG A 389 19.70 -1.60 42.35
C ARG A 389 20.27 -2.96 41.91
N LYS A 390 21.58 -3.15 42.07
CA LYS A 390 22.11 -4.43 42.53
C LYS A 390 21.82 -4.54 44.03
N LYS A 391 21.03 -5.53 44.45
CA LYS A 391 20.94 -5.92 45.86
C LYS A 391 22.31 -6.47 46.27
N PHE A 392 23.04 -5.74 47.10
CA PHE A 392 24.16 -6.30 47.85
C PHE A 392 23.55 -7.15 48.97
N HIS A 393 23.75 -8.47 48.92
CA HIS A 393 23.68 -9.28 50.15
C HIS A 393 25.04 -9.16 50.81
N VAL A 394 25.05 -8.61 52.01
CA VAL A 394 26.18 -8.69 52.93
C VAL A 394 25.93 -9.93 53.76
N ASP A 395 26.62 -11.02 53.45
CA ASP A 395 26.73 -12.15 54.37
C ASP A 395 27.60 -11.67 55.53
N ALA A 396 27.01 -11.65 56.72
CA ALA A 396 27.71 -11.42 57.96
C ALA A 396 28.26 -12.76 58.43
N ASP A 397 29.53 -13.02 58.12
CA ASP A 397 30.32 -14.02 58.84
C ASP A 397 30.57 -13.49 60.25
N LEU A 398 29.86 -14.06 61.23
CA LEU A 398 30.25 -14.02 62.63
C LEU A 398 31.01 -15.32 62.91
N GLU A 399 32.29 -15.18 63.25
CA GLU A 399 33.14 -16.21 63.81
C GLU A 399 32.61 -16.64 65.19
N ASP A 400 32.43 -17.95 65.40
CA ASP A 400 33.05 -18.76 66.47
C ASP A 400 32.66 -20.24 66.35
#